data_AF-A0AAV6AYR8-F1
#
_entry.id   AF-A0AAV6AYR8-F1
#
_cell.length_a   1.000
_cell.length_b   1.000
_cell.length_c   1.000
_cell.angle_alpha   90.00
_cell.angle_beta   90.00
_cell.angle_gamma   90.00
#
_symmetry.space_group_name_H-M   'P 1'
#
loop_
_entity.id
_entity.type
_entity.pdbx_description
1 polymer ?
#
loop_
_entity_poly.entity_id
_entity_poly.type
_entity_poly.pdbx_seq_one_letter_code
_entity_poly.pdbx_strand_id
1 'polypeptide(L)'
;MTRGPAQLLFALLAVVAFGADTRMTSDEVAKVIAQAISRAEQIEPHATIAVVDREGFVLGVWAVDGVVDVTNVLDAITKAGTASFLSSDQHAFTSRTAGFIVQQGFPPGVRNRPTGPLVGVNFSNLSFTDVNRFKNPHSGYVSNGLSGINGDPIVPPAPPFAALSGLAGSPGGVPLFRNGKLIGGVGVAGQSIAPRRSGFSLLADIQVRQKYDPDEDVALAGQIGLQTAKVFLGSHVFIDGIRVPYVKSKTRLGIVKPLGTVGTSVSPYAITNSPVVAYTNGIFGGQMCEIRSAIIDDPEAGDIRGQPRLTSNEVARILSQASARAKITRAGIRLARGQPAQTFITVVNNPDQTNTAPAILGTIRTPGATLFSWDVAIQKARTAVFFSDDTRAFSSRSVGFLAQRFYPPGIVKTPPGPFYGLQEKFSLLPPKDPLGVTNILNGVALEMDEALTTPNPNVPNGITIFPGGFPLYRHGVLIGAIGVSGDGIDQDDIIAAAGTVGFLAPPQIRADHMQFRGARLPYAKFPRNPDL
;
A
#
# COMPACT_ATOMS: atom_id res chain seq x y z
N MET A 1 0.32 -19.26 -63.89
CA MET A 1 1.22 -18.53 -62.97
C MET A 1 0.55 -17.23 -62.59
N THR A 2 -0.09 -17.16 -61.41
CA THR A 2 -0.53 -15.90 -60.77
C THR A 2 -0.62 -16.18 -59.27
N ARG A 3 0.42 -15.77 -58.52
CA ARG A 3 0.47 -15.86 -57.06
C ARG A 3 -0.38 -14.72 -56.48
N GLY A 4 -1.34 -15.06 -55.62
CA GLY A 4 -2.12 -14.09 -54.83
C GLY A 4 -1.28 -13.45 -53.72
N PRO A 5 -1.66 -12.26 -53.23
CA PRO A 5 -0.89 -11.54 -52.24
C PRO A 5 -1.09 -12.15 -50.85
N ALA A 6 0.02 -12.48 -50.19
CA ALA A 6 0.05 -12.88 -48.80
C ALA A 6 -0.37 -11.69 -47.92
N GLN A 7 -1.45 -11.87 -47.15
CA GLN A 7 -1.83 -10.95 -46.08
C GLN A 7 -0.82 -11.12 -44.93
N LEU A 8 0.09 -10.16 -44.78
CA LEU A 8 0.92 -10.03 -43.58
C LEU A 8 0.04 -9.55 -42.43
N LEU A 9 -0.29 -10.45 -41.51
CA LEU A 9 -0.91 -10.11 -40.23
C LEU A 9 0.16 -9.45 -39.34
N PHE A 10 0.20 -8.13 -39.28
CA PHE A 10 1.00 -7.42 -38.27
C PHE A 10 0.33 -7.59 -36.90
N ALA A 11 0.83 -8.54 -36.11
CA ALA A 11 0.59 -8.57 -34.68
C ALA A 11 1.31 -7.38 -34.05
N LEU A 12 0.59 -6.28 -33.81
CA LEU A 12 1.09 -5.14 -33.04
C LEU A 12 1.26 -5.59 -31.58
N LEU A 13 2.43 -6.11 -31.21
CA LEU A 13 2.82 -6.20 -29.81
C LEU A 13 2.90 -4.76 -29.28
N ALA A 14 1.90 -4.33 -28.53
CA ALA A 14 2.00 -3.14 -27.71
C ALA A 14 3.07 -3.39 -26.64
N VAL A 15 4.31 -3.01 -26.94
CA VAL A 15 5.36 -2.86 -25.93
C VAL A 15 4.93 -1.70 -25.05
N VAL A 16 4.32 -1.99 -23.89
CA VAL A 16 4.09 -0.98 -22.86
C VAL A 16 5.47 -0.57 -22.35
N ALA A 17 5.99 0.55 -22.84
CA ALA A 17 7.26 1.07 -22.36
C ALA A 17 7.12 1.49 -20.89
N PHE A 18 8.01 1.00 -20.03
CA PHE A 18 8.38 1.66 -18.78
C PHE A 18 9.12 2.96 -19.17
N GLY A 19 8.40 3.99 -19.61
CA GLY A 19 8.96 4.92 -20.61
C GLY A 19 8.61 6.40 -20.51
N ALA A 20 8.14 6.90 -19.37
CA ALA A 20 8.09 8.35 -19.14
C ALA A 20 8.88 8.68 -17.88
N ASP A 21 9.69 9.74 -17.94
CA ASP A 21 10.42 10.21 -16.76
C ASP A 21 9.43 10.73 -15.72
N THR A 22 9.19 9.92 -14.68
CA THR A 22 8.29 10.26 -13.56
C THR A 22 9.00 11.03 -12.45
N ARG A 23 10.28 11.39 -12.63
CA ARG A 23 11.03 12.17 -11.64
C ARG A 23 10.51 13.60 -11.58
N MET A 24 10.47 14.17 -10.37
CA MET A 24 10.18 15.59 -10.16
C MET A 24 11.48 16.39 -10.12
N THR A 25 11.46 17.60 -10.68
CA THR A 25 12.56 18.55 -10.53
C THR A 25 12.40 19.36 -9.24
N SER A 26 13.50 19.88 -8.71
CA SER A 26 13.48 20.81 -7.57
C SER A 26 12.61 22.04 -7.84
N ASP A 27 12.54 22.51 -9.09
CA ASP A 27 11.71 23.65 -9.48
C ASP A 27 10.20 23.33 -9.41
N GLU A 28 9.82 22.11 -9.80
CA GLU A 28 8.43 21.66 -9.66
C GLU A 28 8.05 21.47 -8.19
N VAL A 29 8.94 20.88 -7.39
CA VAL A 29 8.75 20.76 -5.94
C VAL A 29 8.60 22.15 -5.31
N ALA A 30 9.48 23.07 -5.68
CA ALA A 30 9.44 24.45 -5.22
C ALA A 30 8.13 25.15 -5.59
N LYS A 31 7.66 24.97 -6.82
CA LYS A 31 6.38 25.52 -7.29
C LYS A 31 5.19 24.95 -6.51
N VAL A 32 5.14 23.63 -6.30
CA VAL A 32 4.08 22.96 -5.53
C VAL A 32 4.03 23.54 -4.11
N ILE A 33 5.17 23.64 -3.44
CA ILE A 33 5.26 24.20 -2.08
C ILE A 33 4.87 25.67 -2.09
N ALA A 34 5.38 26.49 -3.01
CA ALA A 34 5.06 27.92 -3.11
C ALA A 34 3.54 28.19 -3.26
N GLN A 35 2.88 27.41 -4.11
CA GLN A 35 1.43 27.50 -4.30
C GLN A 35 0.67 27.10 -3.04
N ALA A 36 1.09 26.00 -2.39
CA ALA A 36 0.46 25.49 -1.19
C ALA A 36 0.65 26.46 -0.01
N ILE A 37 1.86 26.97 0.27
CA ILE A 37 2.08 27.95 1.36
C ILE A 37 1.28 29.23 1.16
N SER A 38 1.14 29.70 -0.08
CA SER A 38 0.37 30.91 -0.41
C SER A 38 -1.11 30.74 -0.09
N ARG A 39 -1.63 29.51 -0.22
CA ARG A 39 -2.99 29.18 0.20
C ARG A 39 -3.07 28.98 1.71
N ALA A 40 -2.13 28.24 2.28
CA ALA A 40 -2.07 27.90 3.69
C ALA A 40 -2.07 29.14 4.58
N GLU A 41 -1.26 30.15 4.27
CA GLU A 41 -1.23 31.40 5.05
C GLU A 41 -2.61 32.05 5.25
N GLN A 42 -3.54 31.86 4.30
CA GLN A 42 -4.88 32.45 4.35
C GLN A 42 -5.88 31.64 5.18
N ILE A 43 -5.70 30.32 5.28
CA ILE A 43 -6.74 29.40 5.78
C ILE A 43 -6.25 28.34 6.77
N GLU A 44 -4.95 28.07 6.79
CA GLU A 44 -4.27 27.07 7.58
C GLU A 44 -2.82 27.53 7.88
N PRO A 45 -2.63 28.61 8.64
CA PRO A 45 -1.31 29.24 8.82
C PRO A 45 -0.31 28.36 9.59
N HIS A 46 -0.79 27.31 10.28
CA HIS A 46 0.02 26.35 11.04
C HIS A 46 0.27 25.04 10.27
N ALA A 47 0.00 25.00 8.96
CA ALA A 47 0.20 23.81 8.15
C ALA A 47 1.67 23.41 8.04
N THR A 48 1.90 22.10 8.03
CA THR A 48 3.08 21.49 7.43
C THR A 48 2.73 20.90 6.07
N ILE A 49 3.60 21.09 5.08
CA ILE A 49 3.38 20.70 3.69
C ILE A 49 4.54 19.81 3.27
N ALA A 50 4.24 18.67 2.65
CA ALA A 50 5.24 17.73 2.15
C ALA A 50 5.00 17.37 0.68
N VAL A 51 6.06 17.17 -0.07
CA VAL A 51 6.04 16.63 -1.43
C VAL A 51 6.79 15.30 -1.44
N VAL A 52 6.14 14.25 -1.91
CA VAL A 52 6.70 12.90 -2.01
C VAL A 52 6.61 12.45 -3.45
N ASP A 53 7.70 11.90 -3.98
CA ASP A 53 7.73 11.44 -5.36
C ASP A 53 7.06 10.08 -5.57
N ARG A 54 7.16 9.56 -6.80
CA ARG A 54 6.58 8.27 -7.16
C ARG A 54 7.17 7.12 -6.33
N GLU A 55 8.48 7.07 -6.12
CA GLU A 55 9.20 5.98 -5.45
C GLU A 55 9.23 6.13 -3.91
N GLY A 56 8.66 7.21 -3.39
CA GLY A 56 8.50 7.45 -1.95
C GLY A 56 9.61 8.30 -1.34
N PHE A 57 10.41 8.99 -2.14
CA PHE A 57 11.37 9.98 -1.64
C PHE A 57 10.65 11.26 -1.23
N VAL A 58 10.95 11.74 -0.02
CA VAL A 58 10.46 13.03 0.47
C VAL A 58 11.31 14.14 -0.15
N LEU A 59 10.76 14.84 -1.13
CA LEU A 59 11.50 15.83 -1.94
C LEU A 59 11.53 17.23 -1.35
N GLY A 60 10.70 17.51 -0.34
CA GLY A 60 10.66 18.79 0.34
C GLY A 60 9.58 18.83 1.41
N VAL A 61 9.89 19.42 2.56
CA VAL A 61 8.92 19.68 3.63
C VAL A 61 9.03 21.13 4.10
N TRP A 62 7.89 21.78 4.32
CA TRP A 62 7.80 23.19 4.69
C TRP A 62 6.81 23.40 5.84
N ALA A 63 7.21 24.17 6.86
CA ALA A 63 6.36 24.59 7.96
C ALA A 63 5.93 26.05 7.73
N VAL A 64 4.62 26.32 7.61
CA VAL A 64 4.09 27.62 7.18
C VAL A 64 4.30 28.71 8.23
N ASP A 65 4.20 28.37 9.51
CA ASP A 65 4.47 29.28 10.64
C ASP A 65 5.91 29.19 11.17
N GLY A 66 6.74 28.33 10.57
CA GLY A 66 8.10 28.07 11.02
C GLY A 66 8.23 27.10 12.19
N VAL A 67 7.12 26.60 12.75
CA VAL A 67 7.12 25.65 13.88
C VAL A 67 7.20 24.22 13.35
N VAL A 68 8.24 23.49 13.75
CA VAL A 68 8.43 22.10 13.34
C VAL A 68 7.84 21.15 14.39
N ASP A 69 6.67 20.59 14.09
CA ASP A 69 6.07 19.50 14.84
C ASP A 69 6.29 18.17 14.09
N VAL A 70 6.94 17.21 14.75
CA VAL A 70 7.29 15.93 14.14
C VAL A 70 6.06 15.12 13.69
N THR A 71 4.94 15.23 14.41
CA THR A 71 3.70 14.55 14.06
C THR A 71 3.03 15.20 12.84
N ASN A 72 3.13 16.52 12.69
CA ASN A 72 2.67 17.21 11.47
C ASN A 72 3.53 16.84 10.26
N VAL A 73 4.85 16.76 10.44
CA VAL A 73 5.78 16.35 9.37
C VAL A 73 5.44 14.94 8.90
N LEU A 74 5.27 13.99 9.83
CA LEU A 74 4.85 12.63 9.51
C LEU A 74 3.48 12.60 8.81
N ASP A 75 2.48 13.31 9.33
CA ASP A 75 1.14 13.35 8.73
C ASP A 75 1.14 13.95 7.31
N ALA A 76 1.88 15.05 7.09
CA ALA A 76 2.02 15.65 5.77
C ALA A 76 2.72 14.70 4.78
N ILE A 77 3.82 14.06 5.18
CA ILE A 77 4.55 13.09 4.34
C ILE A 77 3.66 11.90 4.00
N THR A 78 2.99 11.32 4.99
CA THR A 78 2.15 10.13 4.78
C THR A 78 0.89 10.43 3.98
N LYS A 79 0.29 11.63 4.09
CA LYS A 79 -0.77 12.10 3.19
C LYS A 79 -0.27 12.24 1.74
N ALA A 80 0.88 12.88 1.53
CA ALA A 80 1.51 13.02 0.21
C ALA A 80 1.81 11.65 -0.40
N GLY A 81 2.47 10.79 0.38
CA GLY A 81 2.84 9.45 0.04
C GLY A 81 1.64 8.55 -0.24
N THR A 82 0.55 8.69 0.50
CA THR A 82 -0.71 7.96 0.25
C THR A 82 -1.26 8.28 -1.13
N ALA A 83 -1.33 9.57 -1.47
CA ALA A 83 -1.82 9.99 -2.78
C ALA A 83 -0.91 9.49 -3.92
N SER A 84 0.42 9.52 -3.73
CA SER A 84 1.40 8.97 -4.67
C SER A 84 1.29 7.44 -4.80
N PHE A 85 1.20 6.71 -3.69
CA PHE A 85 1.30 5.26 -3.69
C PHE A 85 0.01 4.55 -4.10
N LEU A 86 -1.17 5.10 -3.74
CA LEU A 86 -2.47 4.55 -4.10
C LEU A 86 -2.94 4.92 -5.52
N SER A 87 -2.27 5.86 -6.19
CA SER A 87 -2.62 6.29 -7.54
C SER A 87 -1.85 5.52 -8.62
N SER A 88 -2.34 5.64 -9.85
CA SER A 88 -1.68 5.18 -11.06
C SER A 88 -1.92 6.16 -12.23
N ASP A 89 -1.38 5.84 -13.40
CA ASP A 89 -1.69 6.59 -14.63
C ASP A 89 -3.14 6.38 -15.12
N GLN A 90 -3.89 5.45 -14.53
CA GLN A 90 -5.24 5.04 -14.96
C GLN A 90 -6.32 5.23 -13.88
N HIS A 91 -5.95 5.72 -12.70
CA HIS A 91 -6.85 6.19 -11.64
C HIS A 91 -6.07 7.04 -10.64
N ALA A 92 -6.74 7.99 -9.98
CA ALA A 92 -6.15 8.88 -8.99
C ALA A 92 -6.92 8.81 -7.68
N PHE A 93 -6.25 8.41 -6.61
CA PHE A 93 -6.78 8.38 -5.26
C PHE A 93 -6.10 9.44 -4.38
N THR A 94 -6.86 9.96 -3.44
CA THR A 94 -6.40 10.88 -2.39
C THR A 94 -6.31 10.15 -1.05
N SER A 95 -5.71 10.78 -0.05
CA SER A 95 -5.76 10.26 1.33
C SER A 95 -7.21 10.16 1.85
N ARG A 96 -8.12 11.03 1.43
CA ARG A 96 -9.58 10.89 1.67
C ARG A 96 -10.15 9.60 1.07
N THR A 97 -9.73 9.27 -0.14
CA THR A 97 -10.16 8.03 -0.81
C THR A 97 -9.73 6.82 0.01
N ALA A 98 -8.48 6.83 0.48
CA ALA A 98 -7.96 5.82 1.40
C ALA A 98 -8.82 5.71 2.67
N GLY A 99 -9.06 6.83 3.34
CA GLY A 99 -9.89 6.90 4.54
C GLY A 99 -11.31 6.32 4.39
N PHE A 100 -11.87 6.39 3.17
CA PHE A 100 -13.19 5.85 2.87
C PHE A 100 -13.19 4.31 2.73
N ILE A 101 -12.12 3.73 2.17
CA ILE A 101 -12.03 2.30 1.84
C ILE A 101 -11.41 1.44 2.96
N VAL A 102 -10.86 2.07 4.00
CA VAL A 102 -10.27 1.37 5.18
C VAL A 102 -11.23 1.23 6.36
N GLN A 103 -12.49 1.64 6.20
CA GLN A 103 -13.47 1.69 7.29
C GLN A 103 -13.89 0.31 7.77
N GLN A 104 -14.23 0.18 9.06
CA GLN A 104 -14.76 -1.07 9.62
C GLN A 104 -16.14 -1.47 9.10
N GLY A 105 -16.83 -0.56 8.39
CA GLY A 105 -18.04 -0.85 7.64
C GLY A 105 -18.01 -0.12 6.31
N PHE A 106 -18.24 -0.84 5.21
CA PHE A 106 -18.22 -0.27 3.87
C PHE A 106 -19.58 -0.45 3.15
N PRO A 107 -20.20 0.63 2.63
CA PRO A 107 -19.76 2.02 2.72
C PRO A 107 -19.84 2.60 4.14
N PRO A 108 -19.05 3.64 4.46
CA PRO A 108 -18.97 4.18 5.81
C PRO A 108 -20.31 4.72 6.30
N GLY A 109 -20.65 4.47 7.57
CA GLY A 109 -21.91 4.89 8.19
C GLY A 109 -23.09 3.94 7.96
N VAL A 110 -22.94 2.89 7.15
CA VAL A 110 -23.98 1.86 6.97
C VAL A 110 -23.75 0.72 7.95
N ARG A 111 -24.78 0.38 8.74
CA ARG A 111 -24.74 -0.71 9.72
C ARG A 111 -24.78 -2.08 9.03
N ASN A 112 -24.29 -3.11 9.72
CA ASN A 112 -24.33 -4.51 9.26
C ASN A 112 -23.67 -4.72 7.90
N ARG A 113 -22.53 -4.07 7.69
CA ARG A 113 -21.71 -4.22 6.50
C ARG A 113 -20.38 -4.88 6.86
N PRO A 114 -19.79 -5.66 5.94
CA PRO A 114 -18.41 -6.09 6.10
C PRO A 114 -17.47 -4.87 6.10
N THR A 115 -16.23 -5.10 6.48
CA THR A 115 -15.17 -4.10 6.43
C THR A 115 -14.87 -3.66 5.00
N GLY A 116 -14.26 -2.47 4.89
CA GLY A 116 -13.77 -1.97 3.62
C GLY A 116 -12.69 -2.86 3.03
N PRO A 117 -12.52 -2.82 1.69
CA PRO A 117 -11.66 -3.74 0.95
C PRO A 117 -10.20 -3.69 1.40
N LEU A 118 -9.75 -2.55 1.93
CA LEU A 118 -8.37 -2.34 2.37
C LEU A 118 -8.30 -1.98 3.87
N VAL A 119 -9.26 -2.45 4.67
CA VAL A 119 -9.20 -2.27 6.13
C VAL A 119 -7.82 -2.67 6.67
N GLY A 120 -7.17 -1.75 7.40
CA GLY A 120 -5.83 -1.99 7.95
C GLY A 120 -4.66 -1.69 7.01
N VAL A 121 -4.86 -1.27 5.76
CA VAL A 121 -3.75 -0.88 4.86
C VAL A 121 -2.97 0.34 5.36
N ASN A 122 -3.53 1.11 6.30
CA ASN A 122 -2.80 2.18 7.01
C ASN A 122 -1.52 1.66 7.68
N PHE A 123 -1.48 0.37 8.02
CA PHE A 123 -0.33 -0.30 8.62
C PHE A 123 0.63 -0.93 7.59
N SER A 124 0.64 -0.42 6.35
CA SER A 124 1.69 -0.71 5.37
C SER A 124 2.63 0.46 5.16
N ASN A 125 3.79 0.18 4.57
CA ASN A 125 4.85 1.14 4.28
C ASN A 125 5.38 1.88 5.52
N LEU A 126 5.25 1.26 6.69
CA LEU A 126 5.72 1.78 7.96
C LEU A 126 7.24 1.97 7.91
N SER A 127 7.78 2.96 8.63
CA SER A 127 9.17 3.35 8.67
C SER A 127 10.12 2.21 9.03
N PHE A 128 9.65 1.21 9.78
CA PHE A 128 10.45 0.06 10.17
C PHE A 128 10.42 -1.10 9.16
N THR A 129 9.56 -1.05 8.13
CA THR A 129 9.49 -2.12 7.12
C THR A 129 10.86 -2.31 6.45
N ASP A 130 11.19 -3.57 6.17
CA ASP A 130 12.35 -4.01 5.41
C ASP A 130 12.10 -4.04 3.88
N VAL A 131 10.92 -3.57 3.43
CA VAL A 131 10.50 -3.70 2.03
C VAL A 131 10.46 -2.36 1.28
N ASN A 132 9.46 -1.53 1.56
CA ASN A 132 9.25 -0.26 0.87
C ASN A 132 8.54 0.74 1.78
N ARG A 133 9.11 1.92 1.92
CA ARG A 133 8.65 2.99 2.81
C ARG A 133 8.88 4.37 2.19
N PHE A 134 8.29 5.38 2.80
CA PHE A 134 8.69 6.77 2.59
C PHE A 134 10.09 6.98 3.19
N LYS A 135 10.94 7.74 2.48
CA LYS A 135 12.38 7.79 2.75
C LYS A 135 13.00 9.14 2.47
N ASN A 136 14.04 9.47 3.23
CA ASN A 136 14.86 10.66 3.06
C ASN A 136 15.82 10.46 1.87
N PRO A 137 15.78 11.32 0.82
CA PRO A 137 16.73 11.24 -0.27
C PRO A 137 18.13 11.78 0.08
N HIS A 138 18.28 12.54 1.17
CA HIS A 138 19.55 13.17 1.54
C HIS A 138 20.50 12.25 2.32
N SER A 139 20.03 11.08 2.75
CA SER A 139 20.82 10.13 3.53
C SER A 139 20.40 8.69 3.26
N GLY A 140 21.36 7.76 3.29
CA GLY A 140 21.12 6.33 3.04
C GLY A 140 20.72 5.97 1.61
N TYR A 141 20.77 6.91 0.66
CA TYR A 141 20.31 6.69 -0.71
C TYR A 141 21.23 5.77 -1.52
N VAL A 142 20.61 4.84 -2.26
CA VAL A 142 21.28 3.93 -3.20
C VAL A 142 20.55 3.93 -4.54
N SER A 143 21.28 4.15 -5.64
CA SER A 143 20.71 4.31 -6.99
C SER A 143 20.15 3.02 -7.59
N ASN A 144 20.75 1.86 -7.29
CA ASN A 144 20.36 0.57 -7.85
C ASN A 144 19.54 -0.26 -6.86
N GLY A 145 18.43 0.29 -6.38
CA GLY A 145 17.64 -0.33 -5.32
C GLY A 145 16.80 -1.52 -5.81
N LEU A 146 17.23 -2.76 -5.57
CA LEU A 146 16.35 -3.96 -5.57
C LEU A 146 15.55 -4.07 -4.25
N SER A 147 15.38 -2.94 -3.57
CA SER A 147 14.60 -2.78 -2.35
C SER A 147 14.10 -1.35 -2.27
N GLY A 148 12.90 -1.17 -1.72
CA GLY A 148 12.28 0.13 -1.50
C GLY A 148 12.79 0.85 -0.25
N ILE A 149 13.87 0.34 0.38
CA ILE A 149 14.57 0.96 1.52
C ILE A 149 15.86 1.68 1.11
N ASN A 150 16.00 2.04 -0.17
CA ASN A 150 17.16 2.73 -0.75
C ASN A 150 17.23 4.23 -0.37
N GLY A 151 17.07 4.52 0.91
CA GLY A 151 17.08 5.81 1.58
C GLY A 151 16.72 5.60 3.05
N ASP A 152 17.21 6.49 3.92
CA ASP A 152 16.90 6.41 5.35
C ASP A 152 15.39 6.59 5.60
N PRO A 153 14.81 5.96 6.64
CA PRO A 153 13.39 6.11 6.93
C PRO A 153 13.05 7.56 7.31
N ILE A 154 11.77 7.91 7.18
CA ILE A 154 11.27 9.17 7.73
C ILE A 154 11.34 9.18 9.25
N VAL A 155 11.63 10.34 9.85
CA VAL A 155 11.88 10.47 11.30
C VAL A 155 10.59 10.66 12.11
N PRO A 156 10.50 10.08 13.32
CA PRO A 156 11.35 9.05 13.91
C PRO A 156 10.85 7.65 13.51
N PRO A 157 11.73 6.72 13.15
CA PRO A 157 11.32 5.39 12.69
C PRO A 157 10.89 4.42 13.80
N ALA A 158 10.90 4.86 15.06
CA ALA A 158 10.71 4.04 16.24
C ALA A 158 9.43 4.39 17.01
N PRO A 159 8.95 3.52 17.93
CA PRO A 159 7.84 3.86 18.81
C PRO A 159 8.07 5.18 19.58
N PRO A 160 7.03 6.00 19.80
CA PRO A 160 5.63 5.76 19.44
C PRO A 160 5.26 6.11 17.98
N PHE A 161 6.21 6.55 17.16
CA PHE A 161 5.93 7.12 15.82
C PHE A 161 5.96 6.09 14.68
N ALA A 162 6.48 4.88 14.94
CA ALA A 162 6.51 3.80 13.96
C ALA A 162 5.14 3.55 13.31
N ALA A 163 4.07 3.44 14.10
CA ALA A 163 2.70 3.24 13.61
C ALA A 163 2.08 4.50 12.94
N LEU A 164 2.79 5.63 12.92
CA LEU A 164 2.41 6.91 12.30
C LEU A 164 3.11 7.19 10.97
N SER A 165 3.76 6.20 10.38
CA SER A 165 4.56 6.40 9.17
C SER A 165 3.97 5.71 7.94
N GLY A 166 2.85 5.02 8.11
CA GLY A 166 2.17 4.28 7.04
C GLY A 166 1.20 5.15 6.24
N LEU A 167 0.23 4.53 5.58
CA LEU A 167 -0.71 5.29 4.74
C LEU A 167 -1.74 6.08 5.58
N ALA A 168 -1.98 7.32 5.20
CA ALA A 168 -2.93 8.24 5.82
C ALA A 168 -4.36 8.01 5.32
N GLY A 169 -5.36 8.14 6.19
CA GLY A 169 -6.77 8.16 5.80
C GLY A 169 -7.45 9.52 5.93
N SER A 170 -6.83 10.46 6.65
CA SER A 170 -7.32 11.83 6.81
C SER A 170 -7.17 12.61 5.49
N PRO A 171 -8.09 13.53 5.13
CA PRO A 171 -7.95 14.37 3.94
C PRO A 171 -6.67 15.25 4.00
N GLY A 172 -6.20 15.69 2.85
CA GLY A 172 -5.00 16.55 2.75
C GLY A 172 -3.91 16.03 1.81
N GLY A 173 -4.04 14.82 1.28
CA GLY A 173 -3.13 14.26 0.27
C GLY A 173 -3.76 14.23 -1.12
N VAL A 174 -3.13 14.86 -2.12
CA VAL A 174 -3.55 14.80 -3.53
C VAL A 174 -2.40 14.41 -4.47
N PRO A 175 -2.66 13.59 -5.51
CA PRO A 175 -1.61 13.11 -6.40
C PRO A 175 -1.21 14.16 -7.44
N LEU A 176 0.06 14.18 -7.82
CA LEU A 176 0.64 15.10 -8.80
C LEU A 176 0.91 14.37 -10.12
N PHE A 177 0.47 14.96 -11.23
CA PHE A 177 0.59 14.39 -12.57
C PHE A 177 1.27 15.37 -13.52
N ARG A 178 2.14 14.83 -14.38
CA ARG A 178 2.73 15.55 -15.52
C ARG A 178 2.39 14.79 -16.80
N ASN A 179 1.73 15.45 -17.75
CA ASN A 179 1.36 14.85 -19.04
C ASN A 179 0.62 13.50 -18.90
N GLY A 180 -0.29 13.40 -17.92
CA GLY A 180 -1.04 12.18 -17.64
C GLY A 180 -0.26 11.07 -16.91
N LYS A 181 1.00 11.30 -16.55
CA LYS A 181 1.83 10.39 -15.77
C LYS A 181 1.89 10.81 -14.31
N LEU A 182 1.69 9.87 -13.41
CA LEU A 182 1.81 10.10 -11.98
C LEU A 182 3.28 10.30 -11.60
N ILE A 183 3.61 11.44 -11.00
CA ILE A 183 4.99 11.82 -10.63
C ILE A 183 5.21 11.87 -9.11
N GLY A 184 4.14 11.95 -8.32
CA GLY A 184 4.22 12.03 -6.87
C GLY A 184 2.90 12.43 -6.21
N GLY A 185 2.99 13.03 -5.04
CA GLY A 185 1.87 13.58 -4.29
C GLY A 185 2.30 14.75 -3.41
N VAL A 186 1.35 15.63 -3.11
CA VAL A 186 1.49 16.67 -2.09
C VAL A 186 0.54 16.39 -0.94
N GLY A 187 1.02 16.61 0.27
CA GLY A 187 0.31 16.35 1.52
C GLY A 187 0.39 17.53 2.45
N VAL A 188 -0.71 17.79 3.17
CA VAL A 188 -0.83 18.91 4.11
C VAL A 188 -1.35 18.41 5.45
N ALA A 189 -0.73 18.85 6.53
CA ALA A 189 -1.16 18.61 7.89
C ALA A 189 -1.33 19.94 8.63
N GLY A 190 -2.58 20.37 8.77
CA GLY A 190 -2.99 21.59 9.46
C GLY A 190 -3.35 21.37 10.93
N GLN A 191 -3.66 22.48 11.60
CA GLN A 191 -4.05 22.53 13.01
C GLN A 191 -5.32 23.37 13.26
N SER A 192 -5.90 24.02 12.25
CA SER A 192 -7.05 24.91 12.42
C SER A 192 -8.37 24.20 12.76
N ILE A 193 -8.46 22.87 12.57
CA ILE A 193 -9.56 22.05 13.06
C ILE A 193 -9.21 21.52 14.46
N ALA A 194 -9.78 22.12 15.52
CA ALA A 194 -9.58 21.72 16.90
C ALA A 194 -10.48 20.53 17.36
N PRO A 195 -10.04 19.67 18.31
CA PRO A 195 -8.68 19.19 18.55
C PRO A 195 -8.48 17.78 17.98
N ARG A 196 -7.23 17.43 17.64
CA ARG A 196 -6.81 16.06 17.35
C ARG A 196 -7.16 15.18 18.55
N ARG A 197 -8.15 14.29 18.40
CA ARG A 197 -8.69 13.44 19.48
C ARG A 197 -7.73 12.36 19.99
N SER A 198 -6.51 12.31 19.47
CA SER A 198 -5.46 11.37 19.84
C SER A 198 -4.10 11.93 19.40
N GLY A 199 -3.02 11.59 20.10
CA GLY A 199 -1.64 11.79 19.62
C GLY A 199 -1.32 11.07 18.30
N PHE A 200 -2.26 10.25 17.80
CA PHE A 200 -2.22 9.59 16.50
C PHE A 200 -3.00 10.38 15.43
N SER A 201 -2.41 11.49 14.94
CA SER A 201 -3.03 12.40 13.95
C SER A 201 -3.57 11.71 12.69
N LEU A 202 -2.89 10.66 12.22
CA LEU A 202 -3.16 10.02 10.92
C LEU A 202 -4.47 9.26 10.81
N LEU A 203 -4.97 8.76 11.94
CA LEU A 203 -6.25 8.09 12.02
C LEU A 203 -7.33 9.04 12.55
N ALA A 204 -6.97 10.05 13.36
CA ALA A 204 -7.91 10.86 14.13
C ALA A 204 -8.98 11.58 13.30
N ASP A 205 -8.67 11.94 12.04
CA ASP A 205 -9.55 12.73 11.16
C ASP A 205 -10.06 11.97 9.93
N ILE A 206 -10.07 10.63 9.98
CA ILE A 206 -10.68 9.84 8.91
C ILE A 206 -12.20 10.12 8.87
N GLN A 207 -12.64 10.79 7.81
CA GLN A 207 -14.00 11.30 7.74
C GLN A 207 -15.00 10.21 7.33
N VAL A 208 -16.08 10.05 8.11
CA VAL A 208 -17.25 9.26 7.69
C VAL A 208 -18.19 10.09 6.80
N ARG A 209 -18.43 11.36 7.14
CA ARG A 209 -19.43 12.22 6.48
C ARG A 209 -18.92 13.01 5.27
N GLN A 210 -17.68 12.83 4.86
CA GLN A 210 -17.07 13.44 3.65
C GLN A 210 -17.36 14.95 3.52
N LYS A 211 -16.81 15.75 4.44
CA LYS A 211 -16.99 17.21 4.54
C LYS A 211 -15.78 17.98 3.97
N TYR A 212 -15.94 19.30 3.81
CA TYR A 212 -14.84 20.22 3.54
C TYR A 212 -13.69 20.02 4.54
N ASP A 213 -12.47 20.23 4.07
CA ASP A 213 -11.24 20.08 4.83
C ASP A 213 -10.19 21.11 4.35
N PRO A 214 -9.60 21.94 5.24
CA PRO A 214 -8.64 22.97 4.88
C PRO A 214 -7.32 22.39 4.36
N ASP A 215 -6.86 21.24 4.88
CA ASP A 215 -5.66 20.57 4.40
C ASP A 215 -5.80 20.18 2.94
N GLU A 216 -6.99 19.69 2.57
CA GLU A 216 -7.30 19.34 1.19
C GLU A 216 -7.37 20.57 0.27
N ASP A 217 -7.85 21.71 0.76
CA ASP A 217 -7.86 22.97 0.01
C ASP A 217 -6.44 23.48 -0.27
N VAL A 218 -5.56 23.46 0.74
CA VAL A 218 -4.14 23.79 0.60
C VAL A 218 -3.44 22.83 -0.36
N ALA A 219 -3.67 21.53 -0.23
CA ALA A 219 -3.06 20.52 -1.10
C ALA A 219 -3.50 20.69 -2.56
N LEU A 220 -4.77 21.00 -2.79
CA LEU A 220 -5.29 21.33 -4.13
C LEU A 220 -4.63 22.57 -4.73
N ALA A 221 -4.24 23.57 -3.91
CA ALA A 221 -3.50 24.72 -4.41
C ALA A 221 -2.12 24.32 -4.94
N GLY A 222 -1.40 23.46 -4.20
CA GLY A 222 -0.13 22.87 -4.65
C GLY A 222 -0.25 21.97 -5.89
N GLN A 223 -1.45 21.45 -6.18
CA GLN A 223 -1.71 20.62 -7.36
C GLN A 223 -1.89 21.45 -8.65
N ILE A 224 -1.96 22.78 -8.59
CA ILE A 224 -2.36 23.60 -9.74
C ILE A 224 -1.29 23.57 -10.85
N GLY A 225 -1.68 23.01 -12.00
CA GLY A 225 -0.81 22.76 -13.16
C GLY A 225 -0.27 21.34 -13.21
N LEU A 226 -0.54 20.52 -12.18
CA LEU A 226 -0.14 19.11 -12.07
C LEU A 226 -1.35 18.20 -11.76
N GLN A 227 -2.53 18.56 -12.24
CA GLN A 227 -3.74 17.77 -12.04
C GLN A 227 -3.83 16.58 -12.99
N THR A 228 -4.50 15.52 -12.55
CA THR A 228 -4.92 14.43 -13.45
C THR A 228 -6.13 14.84 -14.29
N ALA A 229 -6.36 14.13 -15.41
CA ALA A 229 -7.58 14.29 -16.18
C ALA A 229 -8.81 13.88 -15.35
N LYS A 230 -9.92 14.62 -15.47
CA LYS A 230 -11.14 14.40 -14.67
C LYS A 230 -11.67 12.96 -14.75
N VAL A 231 -11.52 12.32 -15.91
CA VAL A 231 -11.92 10.94 -16.15
C VAL A 231 -11.19 9.94 -15.25
N PHE A 232 -9.99 10.26 -14.78
CA PHE A 232 -9.18 9.40 -13.91
C PHE A 232 -9.37 9.66 -12.41
N LEU A 233 -10.20 10.63 -12.02
CA LEU A 233 -10.44 10.91 -10.61
C LEU A 233 -11.11 9.71 -9.92
N GLY A 234 -10.68 9.42 -8.69
CA GLY A 234 -11.23 8.33 -7.86
C GLY A 234 -12.74 8.36 -7.73
N SER A 235 -13.37 9.53 -7.84
CA SER A 235 -14.81 9.69 -7.94
C SER A 235 -15.48 8.96 -9.10
N HIS A 236 -14.74 8.41 -10.06
CA HIS A 236 -15.26 7.56 -11.13
C HIS A 236 -15.04 6.05 -10.88
N VAL A 237 -14.29 5.70 -9.83
CA VAL A 237 -14.06 4.30 -9.44
C VAL A 237 -15.21 3.82 -8.55
N PHE A 238 -15.63 2.59 -8.80
CA PHE A 238 -16.64 1.90 -8.00
C PHE A 238 -16.02 0.66 -7.37
N ILE A 239 -16.16 0.53 -6.05
CA ILE A 239 -15.80 -0.69 -5.33
C ILE A 239 -17.08 -1.26 -4.74
N ASP A 240 -17.39 -2.52 -5.05
CA ASP A 240 -18.66 -3.17 -4.70
C ASP A 240 -19.90 -2.34 -5.06
N GLY A 241 -19.84 -1.64 -6.21
CA GLY A 241 -20.90 -0.76 -6.68
C GLY A 241 -20.99 0.60 -5.96
N ILE A 242 -20.10 0.87 -5.01
CA ILE A 242 -20.02 2.14 -4.28
C ILE A 242 -18.98 3.04 -4.91
N ARG A 243 -19.39 4.25 -5.29
CA ARG A 243 -18.49 5.31 -5.73
C ARG A 243 -17.61 5.78 -4.58
N VAL A 244 -16.29 5.78 -4.78
CA VAL A 244 -15.34 6.29 -3.77
C VAL A 244 -15.17 7.81 -3.90
N PRO A 245 -14.89 8.57 -2.82
CA PRO A 245 -14.66 10.01 -2.91
C PRO A 245 -13.31 10.31 -3.57
N TYR A 246 -13.11 11.55 -4.04
CA TYR A 246 -11.79 12.08 -4.41
C TYR A 246 -11.43 13.25 -3.49
N VAL A 247 -12.07 14.41 -3.67
CA VAL A 247 -12.02 15.56 -2.75
C VAL A 247 -13.41 16.12 -2.50
N LYS A 248 -13.56 16.90 -1.42
CA LYS A 248 -14.77 17.67 -1.07
C LYS A 248 -14.50 19.16 -0.94
N SER A 249 -13.24 19.56 -0.85
CA SER A 249 -12.80 20.95 -0.90
C SER A 249 -12.68 21.48 -2.33
N LYS A 250 -12.70 22.80 -2.44
CA LYS A 250 -12.35 23.55 -3.66
C LYS A 250 -11.27 24.54 -3.26
N THR A 251 -10.35 24.81 -4.17
CA THR A 251 -9.28 25.78 -3.93
C THR A 251 -9.36 26.94 -4.90
N ARG A 252 -8.59 27.99 -4.61
CA ARG A 252 -8.26 29.09 -5.51
C ARG A 252 -6.82 29.50 -5.26
N LEU A 253 -6.10 29.83 -6.31
CA LEU A 253 -4.76 30.39 -6.21
C LEU A 253 -4.84 31.90 -6.43
N GLY A 254 -4.45 32.67 -5.41
CA GLY A 254 -4.24 34.11 -5.53
C GLY A 254 -2.85 34.41 -6.10
N ILE A 255 -2.26 35.52 -5.65
CA ILE A 255 -0.85 35.81 -5.92
C ILE A 255 0.00 34.76 -5.21
N VAL A 256 0.81 34.03 -5.98
CA VAL A 256 1.77 33.06 -5.45
C VAL A 256 2.93 33.83 -4.85
N LYS A 257 3.18 33.60 -3.56
CA LYS A 257 4.32 34.15 -2.85
C LYS A 257 5.59 33.36 -3.17
N PRO A 258 6.75 34.02 -3.35
CA PRO A 258 8.02 33.34 -3.50
C PRO A 258 8.35 32.49 -2.27
N LEU A 259 9.05 31.36 -2.46
CA LEU A 259 9.56 30.55 -1.34
C LEU A 259 10.46 31.40 -0.43
N GLY A 260 10.42 31.08 0.87
CA GLY A 260 11.18 31.81 1.89
C GLY A 260 10.51 33.11 2.37
N THR A 261 9.43 33.57 1.73
CA THR A 261 8.67 34.74 2.22
C THR A 261 7.65 34.38 3.30
N VAL A 262 7.21 33.13 3.35
CA VAL A 262 6.32 32.56 4.37
C VAL A 262 6.89 31.22 4.81
N GLY A 263 6.98 30.99 6.12
CA GLY A 263 7.44 29.74 6.69
C GLY A 263 8.91 29.41 6.45
N THR A 264 9.28 28.18 6.78
CA THR A 264 10.66 27.67 6.67
C THR A 264 10.72 26.24 6.15
N SER A 265 11.84 25.87 5.53
CA SER A 265 12.14 24.48 5.16
C SER A 265 12.36 23.64 6.42
N VAL A 266 11.87 22.40 6.41
CA VAL A 266 12.02 21.47 7.52
C VAL A 266 13.18 20.51 7.27
N SER A 267 14.16 20.49 8.17
CA SER A 267 15.26 19.51 8.15
C SER A 267 14.77 18.10 8.52
N PRO A 268 15.26 17.02 7.89
CA PRO A 268 16.30 16.96 6.85
C PRO A 268 15.77 17.05 5.41
N TYR A 269 14.52 17.46 5.21
CA TYR A 269 13.82 17.40 3.93
C TYR A 269 13.87 18.73 3.17
N ALA A 270 15.09 19.20 2.88
CA ALA A 270 15.28 20.31 1.96
C ALA A 270 14.73 19.99 0.56
N ILE A 271 14.41 21.02 -0.22
CA ILE A 271 13.93 20.83 -1.59
C ILE A 271 15.02 20.17 -2.44
N THR A 272 14.67 19.08 -3.11
CA THR A 272 15.59 18.33 -4.00
C THR A 272 14.87 17.72 -5.20
N ASN A 273 15.64 17.27 -6.19
CA ASN A 273 15.13 16.49 -7.31
C ASN A 273 14.80 15.07 -6.86
N SER A 274 13.87 14.40 -7.55
CA SER A 274 13.71 12.94 -7.43
C SER A 274 15.05 12.23 -7.67
N PRO A 275 15.49 11.38 -6.74
CA PRO A 275 16.62 10.51 -6.97
C PRO A 275 16.39 9.54 -8.13
N VAL A 276 17.47 9.01 -8.69
CA VAL A 276 17.42 8.08 -9.83
C VAL A 276 17.38 6.65 -9.34
N VAL A 277 16.21 6.01 -9.45
CA VAL A 277 16.11 4.57 -9.19
C VAL A 277 16.02 3.80 -10.49
N ALA A 278 16.88 2.79 -10.63
CA ALA A 278 16.88 1.89 -11.78
C ALA A 278 16.48 0.48 -11.35
N TYR A 279 15.51 -0.09 -12.06
CA TYR A 279 15.05 -1.47 -11.90
C TYR A 279 15.33 -2.27 -13.17
N THR A 280 15.81 -3.50 -13.01
CA THR A 280 15.97 -4.43 -14.13
C THR A 280 14.60 -4.92 -14.58
N ASN A 281 14.40 -5.09 -15.89
CA ASN A 281 13.19 -5.67 -16.44
C ASN A 281 13.38 -7.14 -16.81
N GLY A 282 12.30 -7.92 -16.74
CA GLY A 282 12.26 -9.29 -17.23
C GLY A 282 10.89 -9.66 -17.80
N ILE A 283 10.82 -10.76 -18.54
CA ILE A 283 9.56 -11.27 -19.09
C ILE A 283 9.04 -12.37 -18.16
N PHE A 284 7.88 -12.15 -17.56
CA PHE A 284 7.20 -13.10 -16.68
C PHE A 284 5.76 -13.28 -17.14
N GLY A 285 5.34 -14.52 -17.35
CA GLY A 285 3.97 -14.81 -17.80
C GLY A 285 3.61 -14.16 -19.16
N GLY A 286 4.61 -13.95 -20.02
CA GLY A 286 4.43 -13.32 -21.33
C GLY A 286 4.14 -11.82 -21.29
N GLN A 287 4.51 -11.13 -20.21
CA GLN A 287 4.53 -9.66 -20.14
C GLN A 287 5.81 -9.15 -19.49
N MET A 288 6.21 -7.93 -19.85
CA MET A 288 7.36 -7.25 -19.25
C MET A 288 7.02 -6.78 -17.84
N CYS A 289 7.89 -7.08 -16.88
CA CYS A 289 7.76 -6.71 -15.48
C CYS A 289 9.07 -6.10 -14.98
N GLU A 290 8.98 -5.18 -14.03
CA GLU A 290 10.13 -4.73 -13.23
C GLU A 290 10.46 -5.80 -12.18
N ILE A 291 11.74 -6.14 -12.04
CA ILE A 291 12.25 -6.96 -10.95
C ILE A 291 12.53 -6.02 -9.79
N ARG A 292 11.74 -6.17 -8.73
CA ARG A 292 11.76 -5.31 -7.55
C ARG A 292 12.50 -5.95 -6.38
N SER A 293 12.72 -7.27 -6.40
CA SER A 293 13.68 -7.96 -5.55
C SER A 293 14.32 -9.10 -6.34
N ALA A 294 15.59 -9.40 -6.06
CA ALA A 294 16.32 -10.46 -6.75
C ALA A 294 15.58 -11.80 -6.67
N ILE A 295 15.65 -12.59 -7.75
CA ILE A 295 15.09 -13.94 -7.80
C ILE A 295 16.20 -14.91 -7.40
N ILE A 296 16.05 -15.53 -6.23
CA ILE A 296 17.10 -16.33 -5.59
C ILE A 296 16.55 -17.68 -5.11
N ASP A 297 17.45 -18.62 -4.85
CA ASP A 297 17.14 -19.82 -4.08
C ASP A 297 16.81 -19.42 -2.63
N ASP A 298 16.07 -20.28 -1.91
CA ASP A 298 15.93 -20.14 -0.46
C ASP A 298 17.33 -20.14 0.19
N PRO A 299 17.73 -19.05 0.89
CA PRO A 299 19.07 -18.93 1.44
C PRO A 299 19.31 -19.82 2.65
N GLU A 300 18.25 -20.37 3.26
CA GLU A 300 18.38 -21.24 4.43
C GLU A 300 18.94 -22.61 4.04
N ALA A 301 19.73 -23.19 4.94
CA ALA A 301 20.35 -24.49 4.72
C ALA A 301 19.38 -25.66 5.01
N GLY A 302 19.69 -26.82 4.43
CA GLY A 302 19.00 -28.08 4.69
C GLY A 302 17.57 -28.14 4.16
N ASP A 303 16.90 -29.25 4.44
CA ASP A 303 15.51 -29.50 4.06
C ASP A 303 14.54 -29.07 5.17
N ILE A 304 13.31 -28.72 4.77
CA ILE A 304 12.20 -28.50 5.71
C ILE A 304 11.49 -29.85 5.87
N ARG A 305 11.68 -30.51 7.01
CA ARG A 305 11.04 -31.83 7.30
C ARG A 305 11.22 -32.85 6.15
N GLY A 306 12.42 -32.91 5.58
CA GLY A 306 12.77 -33.82 4.47
C GLY A 306 12.25 -33.40 3.10
N GLN A 307 11.71 -32.18 2.96
CA GLN A 307 11.39 -31.58 1.67
C GLN A 307 12.46 -30.55 1.30
N PRO A 308 12.92 -30.54 0.04
CA PRO A 308 13.83 -29.50 -0.41
C PRO A 308 13.21 -28.11 -0.24
N ARG A 309 14.04 -27.08 -0.18
CA ARG A 309 13.59 -25.69 -0.17
C ARG A 309 13.21 -25.20 -1.57
N LEU A 310 12.69 -23.98 -1.68
CA LEU A 310 12.35 -23.38 -2.97
C LEU A 310 13.61 -22.98 -3.73
N THR A 311 13.68 -23.36 -5.01
CA THR A 311 14.75 -22.90 -5.92
C THR A 311 14.33 -21.61 -6.65
N SER A 312 15.30 -20.83 -7.09
CA SER A 312 15.16 -19.65 -7.95
C SER A 312 14.36 -19.94 -9.23
N ASN A 313 14.54 -21.13 -9.82
CA ASN A 313 13.75 -21.59 -10.96
C ASN A 313 12.27 -21.79 -10.61
N GLU A 314 11.98 -22.37 -9.45
CA GLU A 314 10.62 -22.53 -8.96
C GLU A 314 9.98 -21.18 -8.62
N VAL A 315 10.75 -20.28 -8.01
CA VAL A 315 10.33 -18.90 -7.73
C VAL A 315 9.99 -18.18 -9.03
N ALA A 316 10.87 -18.22 -10.04
CA ALA A 316 10.62 -17.63 -11.35
C ALA A 316 9.35 -18.21 -12.02
N ARG A 317 9.09 -19.51 -11.85
CA ARG A 317 7.88 -20.18 -12.34
C ARG A 317 6.62 -19.69 -11.63
N ILE A 318 6.64 -19.61 -10.29
CA ILE A 318 5.52 -19.11 -9.47
C ILE A 318 5.17 -17.67 -9.89
N LEU A 319 6.19 -16.80 -9.97
CA LEU A 319 6.03 -15.41 -10.40
C LEU A 319 5.48 -15.32 -11.84
N SER A 320 5.96 -16.18 -12.74
CA SER A 320 5.48 -16.22 -14.13
C SER A 320 4.03 -16.67 -14.27
N GLN A 321 3.59 -17.67 -13.49
CA GLN A 321 2.22 -18.16 -13.50
C GLN A 321 1.24 -17.10 -12.98
N ALA A 322 1.59 -16.45 -11.87
CA ALA A 322 0.82 -15.34 -11.33
C ALA A 322 0.77 -14.16 -12.32
N SER A 323 1.90 -13.76 -12.91
CA SER A 323 1.94 -12.70 -13.92
C SER A 323 1.08 -13.03 -15.14
N ALA A 324 1.11 -14.28 -15.62
CA ALA A 324 0.27 -14.72 -16.75
C ALA A 324 -1.22 -14.57 -16.41
N ARG A 325 -1.62 -14.89 -15.17
CA ARG A 325 -2.99 -14.66 -14.70
C ARG A 325 -3.32 -13.18 -14.61
N ALA A 326 -2.43 -12.34 -14.08
CA ALA A 326 -2.64 -10.89 -13.98
C ALA A 326 -2.91 -10.26 -15.35
N LYS A 327 -2.17 -10.68 -16.38
CA LYS A 327 -2.30 -10.21 -17.78
C LYS A 327 -3.71 -10.41 -18.37
N ILE A 328 -4.44 -11.43 -17.93
CA ILE A 328 -5.80 -11.72 -18.43
C ILE A 328 -6.89 -11.41 -17.40
N THR A 329 -6.52 -10.99 -16.19
CA THR A 329 -7.47 -10.65 -15.15
C THR A 329 -7.88 -9.19 -15.28
N ARG A 330 -9.18 -8.89 -15.32
CA ARG A 330 -9.72 -7.53 -15.34
C ARG A 330 -9.41 -6.80 -14.04
N ALA A 331 -8.77 -5.64 -14.18
CA ALA A 331 -8.49 -4.75 -13.07
C ALA A 331 -9.78 -4.31 -12.34
N GLY A 332 -9.70 -4.14 -11.02
CA GLY A 332 -10.83 -3.70 -10.20
C GLY A 332 -10.99 -2.17 -10.15
N ILE A 333 -9.90 -1.41 -10.25
CA ILE A 333 -9.88 0.05 -10.02
C ILE A 333 -9.47 0.90 -11.24
N ARG A 334 -9.05 0.28 -12.34
CA ARG A 334 -8.64 1.00 -13.56
C ARG A 334 -9.87 1.50 -14.32
N LEU A 335 -9.83 2.75 -14.77
CA LEU A 335 -11.02 3.43 -15.32
C LEU A 335 -11.23 3.19 -16.81
N ALA A 336 -10.16 2.94 -17.56
CA ALA A 336 -10.31 2.37 -18.89
C ALA A 336 -10.85 0.94 -18.75
N ARG A 337 -11.90 0.59 -19.51
CA ARG A 337 -12.47 -0.76 -19.49
C ARG A 337 -11.52 -1.76 -20.15
N GLY A 338 -11.59 -3.02 -19.74
CA GLY A 338 -10.79 -4.10 -20.32
C GLY A 338 -9.28 -3.95 -20.06
N GLN A 339 -8.88 -3.22 -19.01
CA GLN A 339 -7.48 -3.15 -18.61
C GLN A 339 -7.08 -4.36 -17.76
N PRO A 340 -5.91 -4.96 -18.03
CA PRO A 340 -5.36 -6.01 -17.17
C PRO A 340 -5.02 -5.47 -15.79
N ALA A 341 -5.23 -6.31 -14.78
CA ALA A 341 -4.84 -6.05 -13.41
C ALA A 341 -3.33 -5.83 -13.32
N GLN A 342 -2.94 -4.77 -12.62
CA GLN A 342 -1.56 -4.45 -12.34
C GLN A 342 -1.22 -4.68 -10.88
N THR A 343 -0.21 -5.51 -10.62
CA THR A 343 0.11 -6.03 -9.30
C THR A 343 1.60 -6.10 -9.03
N PHE A 344 1.95 -6.03 -7.75
CA PHE A 344 3.17 -6.65 -7.22
C PHE A 344 2.90 -8.11 -6.90
N ILE A 345 3.86 -8.97 -7.21
CA ILE A 345 3.81 -10.42 -6.99
C ILE A 345 5.12 -10.82 -6.30
N THR A 346 5.02 -11.45 -5.13
CA THR A 346 6.17 -11.82 -4.30
C THR A 346 6.09 -13.26 -3.83
N VAL A 347 7.24 -13.93 -3.79
CA VAL A 347 7.43 -15.21 -3.10
C VAL A 347 8.36 -15.03 -1.91
N VAL A 348 8.01 -15.64 -0.76
CA VAL A 348 8.85 -15.72 0.44
C VAL A 348 9.06 -17.18 0.84
N ASN A 349 10.17 -17.49 1.52
CA ASN A 349 10.41 -18.84 2.05
C ASN A 349 9.60 -19.11 3.35
N ASN A 350 9.62 -20.36 3.79
CA ASN A 350 9.41 -20.70 5.19
C ASN A 350 10.79 -20.96 5.82
N PRO A 351 11.26 -20.15 6.78
CA PRO A 351 12.55 -20.38 7.42
C PRO A 351 12.57 -21.68 8.24
N ASP A 352 11.39 -22.18 8.66
CA ASP A 352 11.23 -23.33 9.57
C ASP A 352 11.93 -23.15 10.93
N GLN A 353 12.05 -21.91 11.36
CA GLN A 353 12.68 -21.51 12.61
C GLN A 353 11.90 -20.36 13.24
N THR A 354 11.77 -20.39 14.57
CA THR A 354 11.16 -19.29 15.32
C THR A 354 12.10 -18.08 15.35
N ASN A 355 11.53 -16.89 15.23
CA ASN A 355 12.26 -15.61 15.27
C ASN A 355 13.23 -15.40 14.11
N THR A 356 12.99 -16.09 12.99
CA THR A 356 13.71 -15.88 11.73
C THR A 356 12.75 -15.25 10.73
N ALA A 357 13.18 -14.16 10.09
CA ALA A 357 12.38 -13.48 9.09
C ALA A 357 12.24 -14.33 7.83
N PRO A 358 11.03 -14.52 7.29
CA PRO A 358 10.87 -15.07 5.95
C PRO A 358 11.59 -14.19 4.92
N ALA A 359 12.58 -14.78 4.25
CA ALA A 359 13.36 -14.16 3.19
C ALA A 359 12.49 -13.93 1.95
N ILE A 360 12.67 -12.78 1.30
CA ILE A 360 12.06 -12.46 0.02
C ILE A 360 12.85 -13.19 -1.06
N LEU A 361 12.24 -14.18 -1.72
CA LEU A 361 12.90 -14.98 -2.75
C LEU A 361 12.79 -14.36 -4.14
N GLY A 362 11.86 -13.41 -4.32
CA GLY A 362 11.69 -12.65 -5.55
C GLY A 362 10.43 -11.81 -5.54
N THR A 363 10.52 -10.60 -6.09
CA THR A 363 9.36 -9.71 -6.30
C THR A 363 9.39 -9.15 -7.71
N ILE A 364 8.28 -9.25 -8.43
CA ILE A 364 8.07 -8.57 -9.71
C ILE A 364 6.89 -7.60 -9.62
N ARG A 365 6.93 -6.58 -10.47
CA ARG A 365 5.86 -5.60 -10.63
C ARG A 365 5.42 -5.55 -12.08
N THR A 366 4.14 -5.75 -12.32
CA THR A 366 3.55 -5.54 -13.65
C THR A 366 3.40 -4.04 -13.96
N PRO A 367 3.35 -3.63 -15.23
CA PRO A 367 3.44 -2.21 -15.61
C PRO A 367 2.38 -1.31 -14.96
N GLY A 368 2.81 -0.32 -14.18
CA GLY A 368 1.90 0.68 -13.61
C GLY A 368 1.10 0.21 -12.39
N ALA A 369 1.51 -0.87 -11.71
CA ALA A 369 0.97 -1.24 -10.41
C ALA A 369 1.16 -0.12 -9.37
N THR A 370 0.21 0.03 -8.45
CA THR A 370 0.25 0.97 -7.33
C THR A 370 1.42 0.65 -6.38
N LEU A 371 2.13 1.66 -5.84
CA LEU A 371 3.41 1.40 -5.16
C LEU A 371 3.30 0.98 -3.68
N PHE A 372 2.17 1.27 -3.03
CA PHE A 372 1.90 0.69 -1.70
C PHE A 372 1.90 -0.84 -1.75
N SER A 373 1.51 -1.39 -2.91
CA SER A 373 1.34 -2.82 -3.12
C SER A 373 2.63 -3.62 -3.00
N TRP A 374 3.81 -2.98 -3.09
CA TRP A 374 5.08 -3.67 -2.91
C TRP A 374 5.23 -4.23 -1.49
N ASP A 375 5.10 -3.36 -0.48
CA ASP A 375 5.17 -3.78 0.92
C ASP A 375 4.02 -4.73 1.26
N VAL A 376 2.82 -4.42 0.78
CA VAL A 376 1.62 -5.22 1.04
C VAL A 376 1.72 -6.63 0.43
N ALA A 377 2.28 -6.82 -0.77
CA ALA A 377 2.44 -8.15 -1.36
C ALA A 377 3.31 -9.05 -0.47
N ILE A 378 4.40 -8.49 0.09
CA ILE A 378 5.26 -9.20 1.04
C ILE A 378 4.57 -9.42 2.38
N GLN A 379 3.86 -8.43 2.92
CA GLN A 379 3.06 -8.61 4.13
C GLN A 379 2.03 -9.74 3.98
N LYS A 380 1.35 -9.84 2.83
CA LYS A 380 0.39 -10.93 2.54
C LYS A 380 1.06 -12.30 2.54
N ALA A 381 2.23 -12.42 1.89
CA ALA A 381 2.99 -13.66 1.84
C ALA A 381 3.47 -14.08 3.24
N ARG A 382 4.08 -13.16 3.99
CA ARG A 382 4.54 -13.40 5.37
C ARG A 382 3.39 -13.71 6.32
N THR A 383 2.24 -13.04 6.17
CA THR A 383 1.02 -13.38 6.92
C THR A 383 0.61 -14.82 6.65
N ALA A 384 0.62 -15.26 5.38
CA ALA A 384 0.24 -16.63 5.03
C ALA A 384 1.19 -17.68 5.62
N VAL A 385 2.52 -17.44 5.62
CA VAL A 385 3.48 -18.32 6.31
C VAL A 385 3.25 -18.33 7.81
N PHE A 386 3.15 -17.15 8.44
CA PHE A 386 3.10 -17.01 9.89
C PHE A 386 1.88 -17.69 10.54
N PHE A 387 0.74 -17.72 9.85
CA PHE A 387 -0.49 -18.33 10.36
C PHE A 387 -0.74 -19.76 9.87
N SER A 388 0.19 -20.33 9.10
CA SER A 388 0.07 -21.68 8.55
C SER A 388 1.11 -22.65 9.14
N ASP A 389 0.79 -23.93 9.11
CA ASP A 389 1.66 -25.06 9.45
C ASP A 389 1.24 -26.29 8.63
N ASP A 390 1.81 -27.46 8.90
CA ASP A 390 1.52 -28.70 8.15
C ASP A 390 0.14 -29.31 8.46
N THR A 391 -0.57 -28.75 9.43
CA THR A 391 -1.92 -29.17 9.86
C THR A 391 -2.99 -28.10 9.58
N ARG A 392 -2.58 -26.87 9.24
CA ARG A 392 -3.46 -25.73 9.02
C ARG A 392 -2.89 -24.79 7.95
N ALA A 393 -3.64 -24.55 6.88
CA ALA A 393 -3.29 -23.62 5.81
C ALA A 393 -4.26 -22.43 5.79
N PHE A 394 -3.76 -21.26 6.20
CA PHE A 394 -4.51 -20.00 6.22
C PHE A 394 -4.00 -19.06 5.14
N SER A 395 -4.91 -18.57 4.29
CA SER A 395 -4.60 -17.43 3.42
C SER A 395 -4.68 -16.12 4.21
N SER A 396 -4.13 -15.03 3.66
CA SER A 396 -4.31 -13.71 4.27
C SER A 396 -5.79 -13.29 4.37
N ARG A 397 -6.66 -13.83 3.49
CA ARG A 397 -8.12 -13.68 3.59
C ARG A 397 -8.68 -14.39 4.84
N SER A 398 -8.22 -15.61 5.13
CA SER A 398 -8.64 -16.36 6.31
C SER A 398 -8.25 -15.63 7.60
N VAL A 399 -7.00 -15.15 7.66
CA VAL A 399 -6.50 -14.34 8.77
C VAL A 399 -7.33 -13.08 8.92
N GLY A 400 -7.60 -12.38 7.80
CA GLY A 400 -8.46 -11.22 7.75
C GLY A 400 -9.85 -11.46 8.31
N PHE A 401 -10.50 -12.57 7.93
CA PHE A 401 -11.82 -12.94 8.43
C PHE A 401 -11.85 -13.16 9.95
N LEU A 402 -10.78 -13.71 10.52
CA LEU A 402 -10.61 -13.96 11.95
C LEU A 402 -10.12 -12.74 12.74
N ALA A 403 -9.64 -11.69 12.05
CA ALA A 403 -9.15 -10.45 12.67
C ALA A 403 -10.24 -9.38 12.86
N GLN A 404 -11.49 -9.69 12.54
CA GLN A 404 -12.57 -8.70 12.53
C GLN A 404 -13.08 -8.34 13.93
N ARG A 405 -13.38 -7.05 14.14
CA ARG A 405 -13.93 -6.51 15.39
C ARG A 405 -15.24 -7.18 15.80
N PHE A 406 -16.06 -7.51 14.81
CA PHE A 406 -17.30 -8.24 15.00
C PHE A 406 -17.24 -9.52 14.18
N TYR A 407 -17.47 -10.65 14.84
CA TYR A 407 -17.38 -11.97 14.21
C TYR A 407 -18.70 -12.76 14.33
N PRO A 408 -19.20 -13.37 13.23
CA PRO A 408 -18.68 -13.27 11.87
C PRO A 408 -18.87 -11.85 11.29
N PRO A 409 -18.06 -11.47 10.28
CA PRO A 409 -18.04 -10.11 9.76
C PRO A 409 -19.39 -9.70 9.18
N GLY A 410 -19.80 -8.44 9.41
CA GLY A 410 -21.09 -7.91 8.95
C GLY A 410 -22.25 -8.02 9.95
N ILE A 411 -22.04 -8.67 11.11
CA ILE A 411 -23.03 -8.71 12.20
C ILE A 411 -22.51 -7.88 13.37
N VAL A 412 -23.14 -6.75 13.68
CA VAL A 412 -22.69 -5.89 14.80
C VAL A 412 -23.02 -6.51 16.17
N LYS A 413 -22.33 -6.04 17.21
CA LYS A 413 -22.52 -6.46 18.63
C LYS A 413 -22.22 -7.94 18.91
N THR A 414 -21.50 -8.63 18.03
CA THR A 414 -20.93 -9.95 18.32
C THR A 414 -19.52 -9.80 18.92
N PRO A 415 -19.00 -10.81 19.65
CA PRO A 415 -17.64 -10.78 20.12
C PRO A 415 -16.63 -10.75 18.95
N PRO A 416 -15.43 -10.19 19.13
CA PRO A 416 -14.40 -10.14 18.09
C PRO A 416 -13.92 -11.54 17.69
N GLY A 417 -13.31 -11.62 16.51
CA GLY A 417 -12.59 -12.79 16.05
C GLY A 417 -11.29 -12.99 16.85
N PRO A 418 -10.69 -14.19 16.80
CA PRO A 418 -9.57 -14.56 17.66
C PRO A 418 -8.26 -13.83 17.31
N PHE A 419 -8.16 -13.22 16.14
CA PHE A 419 -6.98 -12.47 15.69
C PHE A 419 -7.17 -10.95 15.76
N TYR A 420 -8.28 -10.50 16.35
CA TYR A 420 -8.54 -9.07 16.53
C TYR A 420 -7.45 -8.43 17.40
N GLY A 421 -6.89 -7.30 16.94
CA GLY A 421 -5.79 -6.60 17.61
C GLY A 421 -4.38 -7.05 17.23
N LEU A 422 -4.22 -8.20 16.54
CA LEU A 422 -2.89 -8.67 16.13
C LEU A 422 -2.24 -7.76 15.08
N GLN A 423 -3.04 -7.15 14.20
CA GLN A 423 -2.48 -6.21 13.22
C GLN A 423 -1.85 -5.01 13.92
N GLU A 424 -2.59 -4.36 14.82
CA GLU A 424 -2.09 -3.24 15.62
C GLU A 424 -0.82 -3.61 16.40
N LYS A 425 -0.83 -4.79 17.03
CA LYS A 425 0.33 -5.31 17.76
C LYS A 425 1.56 -5.44 16.87
N PHE A 426 1.44 -6.11 15.73
CA PHE A 426 2.57 -6.31 14.81
C PHE A 426 2.95 -5.08 13.99
N SER A 427 2.13 -4.03 14.05
CA SER A 427 2.40 -2.71 13.45
C SER A 427 2.97 -1.71 14.45
N LEU A 428 3.34 -2.16 15.66
CA LEU A 428 3.90 -1.35 16.74
C LEU A 428 2.98 -0.21 17.18
N LEU A 429 1.66 -0.45 17.21
CA LEU A 429 0.73 0.50 17.82
C LEU A 429 1.14 0.69 19.29
N PRO A 430 1.40 1.93 19.73
CA PRO A 430 1.78 2.18 21.11
C PRO A 430 0.64 1.87 22.09
N PRO A 431 0.98 1.63 23.36
CA PRO A 431 0.00 1.29 24.39
C PRO A 431 -0.93 2.47 24.71
N LYS A 432 -2.11 2.14 25.22
CA LYS A 432 -3.13 3.12 25.63
C LYS A 432 -2.73 3.89 26.89
N ASP A 433 -2.08 3.26 27.85
CA ASP A 433 -1.57 3.91 29.06
C ASP A 433 -0.04 3.84 29.05
N PRO A 434 0.71 4.95 29.16
CA PRO A 434 0.28 6.34 29.37
C PRO A 434 0.12 7.16 28.09
N LEU A 435 0.28 6.57 26.91
CA LEU A 435 0.36 7.33 25.65
C LEU A 435 -1.01 7.73 25.06
N GLY A 436 -2.12 7.23 25.60
CA GLY A 436 -3.48 7.56 25.17
C GLY A 436 -3.84 7.04 23.78
N VAL A 437 -3.15 6.01 23.29
CA VAL A 437 -3.30 5.56 21.90
C VAL A 437 -4.40 4.52 21.74
N THR A 438 -5.22 4.70 20.71
CA THR A 438 -6.26 3.75 20.31
C THR A 438 -6.41 3.84 18.80
N ASN A 439 -6.48 2.70 18.12
CA ASN A 439 -6.86 2.68 16.72
C ASN A 439 -8.33 3.11 16.60
N ILE A 440 -8.58 4.32 16.09
CA ILE A 440 -9.91 4.89 16.05
C ILE A 440 -10.85 4.18 15.05
N LEU A 441 -10.32 3.40 14.09
CA LEU A 441 -11.13 2.69 13.12
C LEU A 441 -11.88 1.53 13.79
N ASN A 442 -11.22 0.76 14.65
CA ASN A 442 -11.79 -0.43 15.29
C ASN A 442 -11.87 -0.35 16.82
N GLY A 443 -11.20 0.58 17.48
CA GLY A 443 -11.16 0.71 18.93
C GLY A 443 -10.17 -0.23 19.60
N VAL A 444 -9.23 -0.83 18.88
CA VAL A 444 -8.11 -1.56 19.49
C VAL A 444 -7.25 -0.58 20.27
N ALA A 445 -7.01 -0.92 21.52
CA ALA A 445 -6.13 -0.22 22.44
C ALA A 445 -5.29 -1.31 23.12
N LEU A 446 -3.96 -1.24 22.95
CA LEU A 446 -3.06 -2.24 23.50
C LEU A 446 -2.67 -1.85 24.92
N GLU A 447 -2.61 -2.82 25.81
CA GLU A 447 -1.99 -2.63 27.12
C GLU A 447 -0.46 -2.65 27.00
N MET A 448 0.24 -2.20 28.04
CA MET A 448 1.70 -2.07 28.06
C MET A 448 2.44 -3.37 27.78
N ASP A 449 1.92 -4.50 28.27
CA ASP A 449 2.47 -5.84 28.08
C ASP A 449 2.09 -6.47 26.72
N GLU A 450 1.11 -5.90 26.02
CA GLU A 450 0.69 -6.33 24.69
C GLU A 450 1.46 -5.62 23.58
N ALA A 451 1.77 -4.33 23.78
CA ALA A 451 2.42 -3.48 22.79
C ALA A 451 3.88 -3.90 22.53
N LEU A 452 4.24 -4.04 21.26
CA LEU A 452 5.60 -4.33 20.85
C LEU A 452 6.40 -3.03 20.67
N THR A 453 7.67 -3.05 21.10
CA THR A 453 8.61 -1.93 20.93
C THR A 453 9.58 -2.12 19.76
N THR A 454 9.67 -3.35 19.24
CA THR A 454 10.48 -3.71 18.08
C THR A 454 9.67 -4.59 17.12
N PRO A 455 9.95 -4.54 15.80
CA PRO A 455 9.27 -5.40 14.84
C PRO A 455 9.41 -6.88 15.21
N ASN A 456 8.31 -7.63 15.10
CA ASN A 456 8.38 -9.07 15.31
C ASN A 456 9.21 -9.70 14.17
N PRO A 457 10.28 -10.45 14.46
CA PRO A 457 11.18 -10.95 13.43
C PRO A 457 10.50 -11.92 12.46
N ASN A 458 9.42 -12.60 12.84
CA ASN A 458 8.69 -13.51 11.95
C ASN A 458 7.82 -12.75 10.93
N VAL A 459 7.48 -11.49 11.20
CA VAL A 459 6.68 -10.60 10.35
C VAL A 459 7.27 -9.18 10.42
N PRO A 460 8.49 -8.96 9.89
CA PRO A 460 9.29 -7.77 10.18
C PRO A 460 8.71 -6.49 9.55
N ASN A 461 7.77 -6.63 8.61
CA ASN A 461 6.97 -5.53 8.07
C ASN A 461 5.49 -5.56 8.52
N GLY A 462 5.18 -6.27 9.60
CA GLY A 462 3.84 -6.44 10.14
C GLY A 462 3.01 -7.48 9.39
N ILE A 463 1.71 -7.54 9.73
CA ILE A 463 0.73 -8.39 9.06
C ILE A 463 -0.31 -7.56 8.34
N THR A 464 -0.98 -8.19 7.38
CA THR A 464 -2.17 -7.62 6.74
C THR A 464 -3.36 -8.56 6.88
N ILE A 465 -4.55 -7.98 6.90
CA ILE A 465 -5.82 -8.65 7.20
C ILE A 465 -6.78 -8.61 6.00
N PHE A 466 -6.23 -8.53 4.78
CA PHE A 466 -7.01 -8.57 3.55
C PHE A 466 -6.42 -9.53 2.50
N PRO A 467 -7.23 -9.95 1.51
CA PRO A 467 -6.95 -11.09 0.61
C PRO A 467 -5.73 -10.92 -0.30
N GLY A 468 -5.19 -12.02 -0.82
CA GLY A 468 -4.09 -12.05 -1.79
C GLY A 468 -2.80 -12.77 -1.36
N GLY A 469 -2.75 -13.40 -0.18
CA GLY A 469 -1.61 -14.21 0.28
C GLY A 469 -1.97 -15.68 0.46
N PHE A 470 -1.16 -16.59 -0.06
CA PHE A 470 -1.38 -18.05 0.03
C PHE A 470 -0.12 -18.80 0.43
N PRO A 471 -0.21 -19.76 1.36
CA PRO A 471 0.91 -20.64 1.69
C PRO A 471 1.20 -21.63 0.55
N LEU A 472 2.47 -21.99 0.40
CA LEU A 472 3.00 -22.93 -0.60
C LEU A 472 3.45 -24.22 0.11
N TYR A 473 2.94 -25.36 -0.35
CA TYR A 473 3.20 -26.67 0.24
C TYR A 473 3.86 -27.62 -0.75
N ARG A 474 4.79 -28.44 -0.27
CA ARG A 474 5.38 -29.56 -1.01
C ARG A 474 5.17 -30.83 -0.20
N HIS A 475 4.44 -31.80 -0.77
CA HIS A 475 4.09 -33.06 -0.10
C HIS A 475 3.51 -32.88 1.32
N GLY A 476 2.70 -31.84 1.53
CA GLY A 476 2.09 -31.53 2.83
C GLY A 476 2.94 -30.70 3.79
N VAL A 477 4.18 -30.38 3.43
CA VAL A 477 5.07 -29.51 4.22
C VAL A 477 5.01 -28.07 3.72
N LEU A 478 4.83 -27.12 4.64
CA LEU A 478 4.87 -25.69 4.34
C LEU A 478 6.30 -25.25 3.98
N ILE A 479 6.52 -24.79 2.75
CA ILE A 479 7.85 -24.39 2.24
C ILE A 479 7.98 -22.89 1.90
N GLY A 480 6.88 -22.14 1.97
CA GLY A 480 6.88 -20.69 1.73
C GLY A 480 5.49 -20.13 1.49
N ALA A 481 5.41 -18.96 0.87
CA ALA A 481 4.15 -18.36 0.45
C ALA A 481 4.31 -17.45 -0.76
N ILE A 482 3.19 -17.23 -1.47
CA ILE A 482 3.03 -16.17 -2.46
C ILE A 482 2.14 -15.07 -1.89
N GLY A 483 2.43 -13.82 -2.23
CA GLY A 483 1.57 -12.67 -1.97
C GLY A 483 1.45 -11.77 -3.18
N VAL A 484 0.23 -11.26 -3.41
CA VAL A 484 -0.11 -10.39 -4.54
C VAL A 484 -0.89 -9.18 -4.05
N SER A 485 -0.56 -8.01 -4.57
CA SER A 485 -1.28 -6.77 -4.25
C SER A 485 -1.33 -5.81 -5.43
N GLY A 486 -2.47 -5.16 -5.66
CA GLY A 486 -2.64 -4.16 -6.71
C GLY A 486 -4.08 -3.70 -6.91
N ASP A 487 -4.69 -4.11 -8.02
CA ASP A 487 -5.92 -3.51 -8.56
C ASP A 487 -7.24 -3.99 -7.95
N GLY A 488 -7.22 -4.94 -7.01
CA GLY A 488 -8.42 -5.36 -6.27
C GLY A 488 -8.21 -6.65 -5.49
N ILE A 489 -8.88 -6.79 -4.35
CA ILE A 489 -8.64 -7.91 -3.42
C ILE A 489 -9.04 -9.29 -3.99
N ASP A 490 -10.09 -9.36 -4.81
CA ASP A 490 -10.49 -10.62 -5.44
C ASP A 490 -9.58 -10.91 -6.66
N GLN A 491 -9.09 -9.88 -7.36
CA GLN A 491 -8.04 -10.00 -8.37
C GLN A 491 -6.74 -10.53 -7.77
N ASP A 492 -6.32 -9.97 -6.63
CA ASP A 492 -5.12 -10.41 -5.90
C ASP A 492 -5.23 -11.90 -5.54
N ASP A 493 -6.40 -12.35 -5.09
CA ASP A 493 -6.65 -13.75 -4.76
C ASP A 493 -6.49 -14.69 -5.97
N ILE A 494 -7.13 -14.38 -7.10
CA ILE A 494 -7.05 -15.26 -8.28
C ILE A 494 -5.65 -15.28 -8.89
N ILE A 495 -4.94 -14.14 -8.85
CA ILE A 495 -3.55 -14.03 -9.33
C ILE A 495 -2.61 -14.81 -8.42
N ALA A 496 -2.73 -14.66 -7.09
CA ALA A 496 -1.90 -15.39 -6.14
C ALA A 496 -2.17 -16.90 -6.21
N ALA A 497 -3.44 -17.31 -6.28
CA ALA A 497 -3.82 -18.71 -6.43
C ALA A 497 -3.23 -19.34 -7.71
N ALA A 498 -3.15 -18.60 -8.82
CA ALA A 498 -2.51 -19.09 -10.04
C ALA A 498 -1.01 -19.38 -9.86
N GLY A 499 -0.31 -18.64 -9.00
CA GLY A 499 1.09 -18.91 -8.65
C GLY A 499 1.30 -20.13 -7.75
N THR A 500 0.24 -20.64 -7.09
CA THR A 500 0.36 -21.82 -6.20
C THR A 500 0.35 -23.16 -6.94
N VAL A 501 0.22 -23.17 -8.28
CA VAL A 501 0.13 -24.42 -9.06
C VAL A 501 1.40 -25.25 -8.90
N GLY A 502 1.24 -26.49 -8.43
CA GLY A 502 2.34 -27.38 -8.06
C GLY A 502 2.79 -27.28 -6.60
N PHE A 503 2.22 -26.34 -5.84
CA PHE A 503 2.51 -26.08 -4.42
C PHE A 503 1.24 -25.87 -3.59
N LEU A 504 0.12 -26.48 -3.99
CA LEU A 504 -1.17 -26.30 -3.34
C LEU A 504 -1.16 -26.87 -1.93
N ALA A 505 -1.76 -26.15 -0.98
CA ALA A 505 -2.08 -26.69 0.33
C ALA A 505 -2.98 -27.93 0.22
N PRO A 506 -2.72 -29.01 0.98
CA PRO A 506 -3.60 -30.17 1.03
C PRO A 506 -5.03 -29.78 1.40
N PRO A 507 -6.07 -30.25 0.67
CA PRO A 507 -7.44 -29.78 0.88
C PRO A 507 -7.92 -29.86 2.32
N GLN A 508 -7.58 -30.93 3.03
CA GLN A 508 -8.02 -31.22 4.38
C GLN A 508 -7.49 -30.24 5.45
N ILE A 509 -6.39 -29.52 5.17
CA ILE A 509 -5.83 -28.55 6.11
C ILE A 509 -6.20 -27.11 5.78
N ARG A 510 -6.88 -26.86 4.64
CA ARG A 510 -7.24 -25.50 4.23
C ARG A 510 -8.30 -24.91 5.15
N ALA A 511 -8.22 -23.59 5.35
CA ALA A 511 -9.17 -22.84 6.18
C ALA A 511 -10.64 -23.08 5.78
N ASP A 512 -10.92 -23.26 4.48
CA ASP A 512 -12.28 -23.55 4.01
C ASP A 512 -12.78 -24.95 4.36
N HIS A 513 -12.00 -25.79 5.04
CA HIS A 513 -12.48 -27.02 5.69
C HIS A 513 -12.67 -26.85 7.21
N MET A 514 -12.49 -25.64 7.72
CA MET A 514 -12.58 -25.30 9.14
C MET A 514 -13.76 -24.35 9.42
N GLN A 515 -14.17 -24.31 10.69
CA GLN A 515 -15.14 -23.36 11.19
C GLN A 515 -14.66 -22.71 12.49
N PHE A 516 -15.05 -21.47 12.72
CA PHE A 516 -14.94 -20.83 14.02
C PHE A 516 -16.31 -20.24 14.38
N ARG A 517 -16.81 -20.54 15.60
CA ARG A 517 -18.15 -20.13 16.07
C ARG A 517 -19.27 -20.36 15.04
N GLY A 518 -19.24 -21.50 14.35
CA GLY A 518 -20.25 -21.91 13.36
C GLY A 518 -20.13 -21.24 11.97
N ALA A 519 -19.16 -20.35 11.76
CA ALA A 519 -18.89 -19.75 10.45
C ALA A 519 -17.72 -20.47 9.75
N ARG A 520 -17.93 -20.89 8.50
CA ARG A 520 -16.89 -21.47 7.64
C ARG A 520 -15.86 -20.40 7.27
N LEU A 521 -14.57 -20.71 7.43
CA LEU A 521 -13.52 -19.73 7.13
C LEU A 521 -13.31 -19.63 5.62
N PRO A 522 -13.09 -18.42 5.07
CA PRO A 522 -12.79 -18.27 3.65
C PRO A 522 -11.31 -18.53 3.37
N TYR A 523 -10.99 -19.39 2.40
CA TYR A 523 -9.62 -19.59 1.92
C TYR A 523 -9.30 -18.73 0.69
N ALA A 524 -10.18 -18.68 -0.30
CA ALA A 524 -10.03 -17.85 -1.50
C ALA A 524 -11.40 -17.33 -1.96
N LYS A 525 -11.42 -16.18 -2.65
CA LYS A 525 -12.59 -15.72 -3.40
C LYS A 525 -12.13 -15.07 -4.70
N PHE A 526 -12.70 -15.53 -5.81
CA PHE A 526 -12.35 -15.06 -7.14
C PHE A 526 -13.46 -14.18 -7.74
N PRO A 527 -13.12 -13.25 -8.65
CA PRO A 527 -14.12 -12.50 -9.39
C PRO A 527 -14.99 -13.45 -10.21
N ARG A 528 -16.30 -13.18 -10.29
CA ARG A 528 -17.25 -14.01 -11.06
C ARG A 528 -16.92 -14.03 -12.56
N ASN A 529 -16.54 -12.87 -13.09
CA ASN A 529 -16.10 -12.67 -14.48
C ASN A 529 -14.70 -12.06 -14.42
N PRO A 530 -13.66 -12.90 -14.24
CA PRO A 530 -12.30 -12.41 -14.01
C PRO A 530 -11.61 -11.98 -15.29
N ASP A 531 -12.01 -12.50 -16.45
CA ASP A 531 -11.33 -12.24 -17.72
C ASP A 531 -11.74 -10.89 -18.35
N LEU A 532 -10.90 -10.40 -19.27
CA LEU A 532 -11.01 -9.09 -19.94
C LEU A 532 -12.15 -8.98 -20.95
#